data_AF-A0A7K1GZI8-F1
#
_entry.id   AF-A0A7K1GZI8-F1
#
_cell.length_a   1.000
_cell.length_b   1.000
_cell.length_c   1.000
_cell.angle_alpha   90.00
_cell.angle_beta   90.00
_cell.angle_gamma   90.00
#
_symmetry.space_group_name_H-M   'P 1'
#
loop_
_entity.id
_entity.type
_entity.pdbx_description
1 polymer ?
#
loop_
_entity_poly.entity_id
_entity_poly.type
_entity_poly.pdbx_seq_one_letter_code
_entity_poly.pdbx_strand_id
1 'polypeptide(L)'
;MVEPEQPSTARMIDFWLGGAHHHPVDVAAAHAFEQAYGPCAPVFRELRAFLGRAVRAIAATGVDGFLVFGAGVPTMGNVHEVAMMGPTFRMRPPAAFAPLLGRWTPTPDGIVPVTHWRPEGEPTQVPDAFHGAVAVRSAG
;
A
#
# COMPACT_ATOMS: atom_id res chain seq x y z
N MET A 1 -15.01 1.56 -16.74
CA MET A 1 -14.58 1.02 -15.44
C MET A 1 -15.77 1.14 -14.51
N VAL A 2 -16.18 0.04 -13.88
CA VAL A 2 -17.37 0.02 -13.00
C VAL A 2 -17.00 0.68 -11.68
N GLU A 3 -17.88 1.54 -11.16
CA GLU A 3 -17.71 2.16 -9.84
C GLU A 3 -17.83 1.10 -8.75
N PRO A 4 -16.88 1.01 -7.81
CA PRO A 4 -16.90 -0.03 -6.79
C PRO A 4 -18.02 0.19 -5.77
N GLU A 5 -18.69 -0.89 -5.38
CA GLU A 5 -19.72 -0.88 -4.34
C GLU A 5 -19.15 -1.04 -2.91
N GLN A 6 -17.88 -1.44 -2.79
CA GLN A 6 -17.18 -1.59 -1.51
C GLN A 6 -16.08 -0.53 -1.33
N PRO A 7 -15.96 0.08 -0.13
CA PRO A 7 -14.92 1.07 0.14
C PRO A 7 -13.54 0.43 0.21
N SER A 8 -12.51 1.22 -0.04
CA SER A 8 -11.11 0.82 0.12
C SER A 8 -10.38 1.81 1.02
N THR A 9 -9.65 1.29 2.01
CA THR A 9 -8.79 2.12 2.87
C THR A 9 -7.81 2.97 2.07
N ALA A 10 -7.26 2.47 0.96
CA ALA A 10 -6.33 3.24 0.14
C ALA A 10 -7.03 4.43 -0.56
N ARG A 11 -8.29 4.28 -0.96
CA ARG A 11 -9.09 5.36 -1.56
C ARG A 11 -9.65 6.34 -0.52
N MET A 12 -9.97 5.87 0.69
CA MET A 12 -10.26 6.75 1.83
C MET A 12 -9.04 7.64 2.17
N ILE A 13 -7.83 7.05 2.16
CA ILE A 13 -6.59 7.82 2.36
C ILE A 13 -6.38 8.82 1.23
N ASP A 14 -6.64 8.45 -0.02
CA ASP A 14 -6.62 9.40 -1.14
C ASP A 14 -7.56 10.59 -0.89
N PHE A 15 -8.80 10.34 -0.45
CA PHE A 15 -9.75 11.39 -0.06
C PHE A 15 -9.19 12.30 1.04
N TRP A 16 -8.69 11.74 2.15
CA TRP A 16 -8.12 12.53 3.25
C TRP A 16 -6.89 13.35 2.84
N LEU A 17 -6.12 12.88 1.85
CA LEU A 17 -5.00 13.60 1.27
C LEU A 17 -5.43 14.70 0.28
N GLY A 18 -6.72 14.73 -0.11
CA GLY A 18 -7.25 15.65 -1.11
C GLY A 18 -6.97 15.23 -2.55
N GLY A 19 -6.78 13.92 -2.79
CA GLY A 19 -6.64 13.35 -4.13
C GLY A 19 -7.96 13.31 -4.90
N ALA A 20 -8.01 12.55 -5.99
CA ALA A 20 -9.19 12.41 -6.85
C ALA A 20 -9.45 10.94 -7.27
N HIS A 21 -8.76 10.00 -6.65
CA HIS A 21 -8.80 8.58 -6.96
C HIS A 21 -9.62 7.82 -5.92
N HIS A 22 -10.82 8.33 -5.66
CA HIS A 22 -11.77 7.80 -4.71
C HIS A 22 -13.19 7.95 -5.24
N HIS A 23 -14.09 7.10 -4.76
CA HIS A 23 -15.49 7.03 -5.15
C HIS A 23 -16.40 7.47 -3.99
N PRO A 24 -17.69 7.77 -4.23
CA PRO A 24 -18.62 8.17 -3.19
C PRO A 24 -18.71 7.18 -2.01
N VAL A 25 -18.57 5.87 -2.27
CA VAL A 25 -18.53 4.85 -1.22
C VAL A 25 -17.35 5.01 -0.27
N ASP A 26 -16.18 5.43 -0.79
CA ASP A 26 -14.98 5.66 0.01
C ASP A 26 -15.13 6.94 0.85
N VAL A 27 -15.72 8.00 0.28
CA VAL A 27 -15.99 9.26 0.99
C VAL A 27 -16.98 9.04 2.13
N ALA A 28 -18.06 8.28 1.89
CA ALA A 28 -19.02 7.93 2.91
C ALA A 28 -18.38 7.12 4.05
N ALA A 29 -17.57 6.11 3.71
CA ALA A 29 -16.83 5.32 4.71
C ALA A 29 -15.81 6.17 5.48
N ALA A 30 -15.10 7.10 4.80
CA ALA A 30 -14.16 8.01 5.42
C ALA A 30 -14.84 8.92 6.46
N HIS A 31 -15.99 9.49 6.14
CA HIS A 31 -16.76 10.29 7.09
C HIS A 31 -17.30 9.47 8.25
N ALA A 32 -17.79 8.25 8.00
CA ALA A 32 -18.22 7.36 9.07
C ALA A 32 -17.07 7.02 10.04
N PHE A 33 -15.86 6.82 9.51
CA PHE A 33 -14.66 6.61 10.33
C PHE A 33 -14.32 7.85 11.16
N GLU A 34 -14.38 9.05 10.57
CA GLU A 34 -14.11 10.31 11.29
C GLU A 34 -15.11 10.60 12.41
N GLN A 35 -16.35 10.09 12.33
CA GLN A 35 -17.31 10.20 13.44
C GLN A 35 -16.86 9.42 14.69
N ALA A 36 -16.14 8.31 14.52
CA ALA A 36 -15.66 7.48 15.62
C ALA A 36 -14.28 7.92 16.13
N TYR A 37 -13.40 8.38 15.24
CA TYR A 37 -11.98 8.60 15.54
C TYR A 37 -11.51 10.06 15.43
N GLY A 38 -12.38 10.96 14.99
CA GLY A 38 -12.06 12.37 14.76
C GLY A 38 -11.44 12.65 13.37
N PRO A 39 -11.03 13.90 13.11
CA PRO A 39 -10.54 14.31 11.79
C PRO A 39 -9.28 13.56 11.35
N CYS A 40 -9.33 12.90 10.20
CA CYS A 40 -8.25 12.04 9.72
C CYS A 40 -7.31 12.74 8.73
N ALA A 41 -7.80 13.74 7.99
CA ALA A 41 -7.01 14.47 7.01
C ALA A 41 -5.69 15.05 7.56
N PRO A 42 -5.64 15.72 8.73
CA PRO A 42 -4.37 16.21 9.29
C PRO A 42 -3.37 15.08 9.57
N VAL A 43 -3.85 13.95 10.11
CA VAL A 43 -3.01 12.80 10.47
C VAL A 43 -2.36 12.20 9.23
N PHE A 44 -3.14 11.93 8.19
CA PHE A 44 -2.61 11.30 6.97
C PHE A 44 -1.71 12.25 6.17
N ARG A 45 -1.95 13.56 6.19
CA ARG A 45 -1.05 14.55 5.59
C ARG A 45 0.31 14.59 6.30
N GLU A 46 0.34 14.55 7.62
CA GLU A 46 1.59 14.47 8.38
C GLU A 46 2.34 13.16 8.15
N LEU A 47 1.62 12.02 8.14
CA LEU A 47 2.20 10.73 7.80
C LEU A 47 2.82 10.75 6.39
N ARG A 48 2.14 11.39 5.45
CA ARG A 48 2.64 11.55 4.08
C ARG A 48 3.87 12.44 3.99
N ALA A 49 3.88 13.56 4.71
CA ALA A 49 5.03 14.44 4.80
C ALA A 49 6.24 13.74 5.42
N PHE A 50 6.03 12.96 6.49
CA PHE A 50 7.06 12.13 7.10
C PHE A 50 7.62 11.09 6.13
N LEU A 51 6.75 10.33 5.47
CA LEU A 51 7.15 9.34 4.46
C LEU A 51 8.04 9.98 3.40
N GLY A 52 7.65 11.14 2.88
CA GLY A 52 8.44 11.86 1.89
C GLY A 52 9.82 12.29 2.41
N ARG A 53 9.93 12.77 3.64
CA ARG A 53 11.23 13.11 4.26
C ARG A 53 12.11 11.88 4.43
N ALA A 54 11.54 10.77 4.91
CA ALA A 54 12.27 9.53 5.13
C ALA A 54 12.81 8.95 3.81
N VAL A 55 11.98 8.89 2.76
CA VAL A 55 12.38 8.40 1.43
C VAL A 55 13.51 9.26 0.86
N ARG A 56 13.41 10.60 0.92
CA ARG A 56 14.49 11.49 0.46
C ARG A 56 15.79 11.31 1.24
N ALA A 57 15.71 11.17 2.56
CA ALA A 57 16.89 10.94 3.39
C ALA A 57 17.58 9.62 3.05
N ILE A 58 16.81 8.55 2.81
CA ILE A 58 17.33 7.25 2.38
C ILE A 58 17.93 7.32 0.97
N ALA A 59 17.25 7.98 0.02
CA ALA A 59 17.77 8.14 -1.32
C ALA A 59 19.11 8.91 -1.35
N ALA A 60 19.26 9.91 -0.46
CA ALA A 60 20.50 10.67 -0.32
C ALA A 60 21.70 9.84 0.17
N THR A 61 21.50 8.64 0.72
CA THR A 61 22.60 7.72 1.09
C THR A 61 23.08 6.85 -0.08
N GLY A 62 22.49 7.01 -1.27
CA GLY A 62 22.81 6.25 -2.47
C GLY A 62 21.90 5.04 -2.72
N VAL A 63 20.83 4.87 -1.94
CA VAL A 63 19.80 3.85 -2.21
C VAL A 63 18.93 4.31 -3.38
N ASP A 64 18.88 3.51 -4.44
CA ASP A 64 18.17 3.82 -5.70
C ASP A 64 16.98 2.88 -6.00
N GLY A 65 16.67 1.97 -5.06
CA GLY A 65 15.56 1.03 -5.16
C GLY A 65 14.76 0.94 -3.85
N PHE A 66 13.43 0.99 -3.98
CA PHE A 66 12.50 0.88 -2.85
C PHE A 66 11.50 -0.25 -3.07
N LEU A 67 11.35 -1.12 -2.07
CA LEU A 67 10.27 -2.11 -2.01
C LEU A 67 9.22 -1.62 -1.00
N VAL A 68 8.02 -1.31 -1.49
CA VAL A 68 6.93 -0.74 -0.69
C VAL A 68 5.78 -1.72 -0.62
N PHE A 69 5.43 -2.16 0.59
CA PHE A 69 4.24 -2.97 0.85
C PHE A 69 3.07 -2.06 1.22
N GLY A 70 1.89 -2.30 0.64
CA GLY A 70 0.73 -1.46 0.89
C GLY A 70 0.90 -0.03 0.37
N ALA A 71 1.45 0.13 -0.84
CA ALA A 71 1.71 1.44 -1.44
C ALA A 71 0.45 2.31 -1.59
N GLY A 72 -0.75 1.70 -1.56
CA GLY A 72 -2.01 2.41 -1.73
C GLY A 72 -2.16 2.95 -3.16
N VAL A 73 -3.02 3.96 -3.30
CA VAL A 73 -3.25 4.61 -4.59
C VAL A 73 -2.05 5.50 -4.96
N PRO A 74 -1.62 5.54 -6.24
CA PRO A 74 -0.56 6.42 -6.71
C PRO A 74 -1.02 7.88 -6.73
N THR A 75 -0.88 8.54 -5.59
CA THR A 75 -1.45 9.87 -5.35
C THR A 75 -0.63 10.64 -4.31
N MET A 76 -0.61 11.97 -4.40
CA MET A 76 -0.24 12.94 -3.35
C MET A 76 1.00 12.63 -2.50
N GLY A 77 2.20 12.63 -3.08
CA GLY A 77 3.49 12.49 -2.40
C GLY A 77 3.88 11.05 -2.06
N ASN A 78 3.37 10.07 -2.81
CA ASN A 78 3.68 8.66 -2.56
C ASN A 78 5.16 8.36 -2.85
N VAL A 79 5.70 7.22 -2.39
CA VAL A 79 7.13 6.89 -2.47
C VAL A 79 7.67 7.04 -3.90
N HIS A 80 6.91 6.63 -4.91
CA HIS A 80 7.31 6.76 -6.31
C HIS A 80 7.31 8.19 -6.84
N GLU A 81 6.49 9.09 -6.31
CA GLU A 81 6.54 10.51 -6.67
C GLU A 81 7.71 11.20 -5.96
N VAL A 82 8.04 10.76 -4.73
CA VAL A 82 9.12 11.35 -3.93
C VAL A 82 10.50 10.84 -4.35
N ALA A 83 10.61 9.57 -4.74
CA ALA A 83 11.88 8.94 -5.11
C ALA A 83 12.40 9.37 -6.50
N MET A 84 11.65 10.15 -7.27
CA MET A 84 12.01 10.47 -8.66
C MET A 84 13.09 11.54 -8.79
N MET A 85 14.35 11.05 -8.72
CA MET A 85 15.45 11.28 -9.68
C MET A 85 16.20 9.93 -9.86
N GLY A 86 15.52 8.88 -10.34
CA GLY A 86 16.04 7.50 -10.44
C GLY A 86 14.97 6.48 -10.89
N PRO A 87 15.31 5.26 -11.33
CA PRO A 87 14.60 4.55 -12.39
C PRO A 87 13.13 4.22 -12.08
N THR A 88 12.37 4.21 -13.16
CA THR A 88 10.92 4.01 -13.33
C THR A 88 10.27 3.12 -12.25
N PHE A 89 9.27 3.67 -11.53
CA PHE A 89 8.35 2.88 -10.72
C PHE A 89 7.67 1.82 -11.61
N ARG A 90 7.86 0.55 -11.28
CA ARG A 90 7.22 -0.57 -12.00
C ARG A 90 6.35 -1.34 -11.04
N MET A 91 5.04 -1.23 -11.20
CA MET A 91 4.13 -2.24 -10.65
C MET A 91 4.50 -3.61 -11.25
N ARG A 92 4.60 -4.61 -10.39
CA ARG A 92 4.98 -5.98 -10.74
C ARG A 92 3.85 -6.93 -10.35
N PRO A 93 3.56 -7.97 -11.16
CA PRO A 93 2.66 -9.03 -10.73
C PRO A 93 3.29 -9.84 -9.58
N PRO A 94 2.51 -10.54 -8.74
CA PRO A 94 3.04 -11.38 -7.66
C PRO A 94 4.14 -12.36 -8.10
N ALA A 95 4.00 -12.95 -9.30
CA ALA A 95 5.00 -13.86 -9.86
C ALA A 95 6.40 -13.23 -10.06
N ALA A 96 6.50 -11.90 -10.15
CA ALA A 96 7.76 -11.18 -10.35
C ALA A 96 8.44 -10.76 -9.04
N PHE A 97 7.92 -11.16 -7.88
CA PHE A 97 8.43 -10.75 -6.57
C PHE A 97 9.52 -11.70 -6.03
N ALA A 98 9.55 -12.97 -6.44
CA ALA A 98 10.49 -13.96 -5.88
C ALA A 98 11.96 -13.49 -5.93
N PRO A 99 12.48 -12.90 -7.04
CA PRO A 99 13.86 -12.40 -7.08
C PRO A 99 14.11 -11.19 -6.16
N LEU A 100 13.06 -10.46 -5.75
CA LEU A 100 13.16 -9.26 -4.90
C LEU A 100 13.30 -9.58 -3.41
N LEU A 101 12.97 -10.82 -3.00
CA LEU A 101 12.98 -11.22 -1.60
C LEU A 101 14.39 -11.49 -1.08
N GLY A 102 15.39 -11.63 -1.97
CA GLY A 102 16.78 -11.83 -1.59
C GLY A 102 16.97 -13.08 -0.72
N ARG A 103 17.32 -12.88 0.55
CA ARG A 103 17.56 -13.97 1.54
C ARG A 103 16.29 -14.54 2.18
N TRP A 104 15.13 -14.04 1.77
CA TRP A 104 13.86 -14.40 2.35
C TRP A 104 13.13 -15.38 1.42
N THR A 105 12.76 -16.55 1.94
CA THR A 105 12.01 -17.56 1.18
C THR A 105 10.53 -17.47 1.59
N PRO A 106 9.59 -17.25 0.64
CA PRO A 106 8.16 -17.34 0.93
C PRO A 106 7.81 -18.66 1.61
N THR A 107 6.82 -18.63 2.50
CA THR A 107 6.19 -19.88 2.97
C THR A 107 5.54 -20.62 1.79
N PRO A 108 5.19 -21.92 1.96
CA PRO A 108 4.47 -22.67 0.94
C PRO A 108 3.16 -22.01 0.47
N ASP A 109 2.57 -21.14 1.31
CA ASP A 109 1.38 -20.36 0.98
C ASP A 109 1.61 -19.38 -0.19
N GLY A 110 2.86 -18.98 -0.45
CA GLY A 110 3.22 -18.08 -1.53
C GLY A 110 2.84 -16.61 -1.27
N ILE A 111 2.71 -15.84 -2.35
CA ILE A 111 2.25 -14.44 -2.31
C ILE A 111 0.75 -14.43 -2.61
N VAL A 112 -0.04 -14.09 -1.59
CA VAL A 112 -1.51 -14.16 -1.63
C VAL A 112 -2.11 -12.79 -1.35
N PRO A 113 -3.39 -12.55 -1.73
CA PRO A 113 -4.13 -11.42 -1.18
C PRO A 113 -4.06 -11.44 0.35
N VAL A 114 -3.77 -10.30 0.98
CA VAL A 114 -3.64 -10.18 2.45
C VAL A 114 -4.89 -10.67 3.17
N THR A 115 -6.03 -10.54 2.51
CA THR A 115 -7.36 -10.92 2.97
C THR A 115 -7.60 -12.43 2.96
N HIS A 116 -6.80 -13.19 2.23
CA HIS A 116 -6.81 -14.65 2.20
C HIS A 116 -5.78 -15.24 3.18
N TRP A 117 -5.08 -14.39 3.92
CA TRP A 117 -4.03 -14.84 4.80
C TRP A 117 -4.59 -15.35 6.12
N ARG A 118 -4.62 -16.68 6.26
CA ARG A 118 -5.05 -17.44 7.44
C ARG A 118 -6.34 -16.91 8.10
N PRO A 119 -7.50 -17.24 7.53
CA PRO A 119 -8.64 -17.64 8.33
C PRO A 119 -8.78 -19.16 8.19
N GLU A 120 -8.97 -19.89 9.28
CA GLU A 120 -9.69 -21.16 9.12
C GLU A 120 -11.08 -20.80 8.57
N GLY A 121 -11.46 -21.32 7.40
CA GLY A 121 -12.72 -21.02 6.70
C GLY A 121 -12.54 -20.44 5.29
N GLU A 122 -13.64 -20.30 4.54
CA GLU A 122 -13.60 -19.59 3.25
C GLU A 122 -13.44 -18.08 3.50
N PRO A 123 -12.38 -17.45 2.94
CA PRO A 123 -12.22 -16.01 3.06
C PRO A 123 -13.33 -15.27 2.32
N THR A 124 -13.83 -14.19 2.91
CA THR A 124 -14.78 -13.29 2.25
C THR A 124 -14.15 -12.73 0.98
N GLN A 125 -14.88 -12.76 -0.14
CA GLN A 125 -14.43 -12.14 -1.39
C GLN A 125 -14.24 -10.65 -1.17
N VAL A 126 -13.02 -10.17 -1.38
CA VAL A 126 -12.66 -8.75 -1.29
C VAL A 126 -11.84 -8.35 -2.51
N PRO A 127 -11.93 -7.09 -2.96
CA PRO A 127 -11.27 -6.64 -4.18
C PRO A 127 -9.75 -6.86 -4.14
N ASP A 128 -9.13 -7.09 -5.32
CA ASP A 128 -7.71 -7.42 -5.57
C ASP A 128 -6.67 -6.35 -5.14
N ALA A 129 -6.96 -5.52 -4.15
CA ALA A 129 -6.21 -4.31 -3.86
C ALA A 129 -4.95 -4.52 -3.00
N PHE A 130 -4.74 -5.69 -2.36
CA PHE A 130 -3.61 -5.88 -1.43
C PHE A 130 -3.07 -7.32 -1.43
N HIS A 131 -1.82 -7.52 -1.86
CA HIS A 131 -1.09 -8.81 -1.80
C HIS A 131 0.07 -8.75 -0.80
N GLY A 132 0.37 -9.86 -0.13
CA GLY A 132 1.46 -10.01 0.85
C GLY A 132 1.98 -11.45 0.96
N ALA A 133 3.06 -11.66 1.72
CA ALA A 133 3.61 -12.99 2.04
C ALA A 133 4.36 -12.96 3.38
N VAL A 134 4.39 -14.07 4.14
CA VAL A 134 5.43 -14.30 5.16
C VAL A 134 6.57 -14.96 4.45
N ALA A 135 7.76 -14.49 4.77
CA ALA A 135 8.97 -15.18 4.40
C ALA A 135 9.78 -15.49 5.65
N VAL A 136 10.40 -16.65 5.65
CA VAL A 136 11.37 -17.03 6.68
C VAL A 136 12.76 -16.64 6.20
N ARG A 137 13.58 -16.15 7.12
CA ARG A 137 15.00 -15.92 6.85
C ARG A 137 15.66 -17.29 6.80
N SER A 138 16.32 -17.61 5.69
CA SER A 138 17.15 -18.81 5.65
C SER A 138 18.19 -18.74 6.76
N ALA A 139 18.24 -19.77 7.61
CA ALA A 139 19.35 -19.94 8.55
C ALA A 139 20.62 -20.08 7.72
N GLY A 140 21.56 -19.14 7.93
CA GLY A 140 22.88 -19.20 7.31
C GLY A 140 23.74 -20.28 7.93
#